data_AF-A0AA52FF28-F1
#
_entry.id   AF-A0AA52FF28-F1
#
_cell.length_a   1.000
_cell.length_b   1.000
_cell.length_c   1.000
_cell.angle_alpha   90.00
_cell.angle_beta   90.00
_cell.angle_gamma   90.00
#
_symmetry.space_group_name_H-M   'P 1'
#
loop_
_entity.id
_entity.type
_entity.pdbx_description
1 polymer ?
#
loop_
_entity_poly.entity_id
_entity_poly.type
_entity_poly.pdbx_seq_one_letter_code
_entity_poly.pdbx_strand_id
1 'polypeptide(L)'
;MPGARRGTGHTAPRTIRTRLLSILVLALAVPLALLGAAAAEQISAYRNAAATADNARLEITLQGLVHELQKERGLTTGYVGGVREFGARLPAQRKATDAARARLHRALVGRDDAAAASVRESLGRLGGLAGIRRHAGDGTGAVKDTFDYFTTTITGLDRLGLGLDDVHDGRLRAAYHALHVLGNVKEFTGEERAIVLGSVRSGRFRADDYGRFLQIRAGRLAALESFPRSATRAQERRLDAALTTPDAGRALAYEGVAVRGGGRLGSRGIPPMSWWESMTSTINGLRDVQTSLGRDVEHRAAGLESAARRDLLLFVLFALGTVAALGHLTLDCVRSVSTPLAVLAQQAREVAGGRLPRAVASVRNGTPGRNPGPPVPLAVPDRSAAEVLDIADAFDRVQRALFDLATEQAARRRAERSSGGSPAQLLQVGDRL
;
A
#
# COMPACT_ATOMS: atom_id res chain seq x y z
N MET A 1 -61.08 -15.08 -34.76
CA MET A 1 -60.99 -13.81 -34.01
C MET A 1 -59.54 -13.57 -33.62
N PRO A 2 -59.05 -12.32 -33.68
CA PRO A 2 -57.83 -12.01 -34.44
C PRO A 2 -56.64 -11.48 -33.62
N GLY A 3 -55.43 -11.74 -34.14
CA GLY A 3 -54.39 -10.73 -34.32
C GLY A 3 -53.57 -10.27 -33.11
N ALA A 4 -52.59 -11.06 -32.68
CA ALA A 4 -51.48 -10.56 -31.86
C ALA A 4 -50.47 -9.78 -32.72
N ARG A 5 -50.66 -8.45 -32.80
CA ARG A 5 -49.70 -7.52 -33.42
C ARG A 5 -48.39 -7.52 -32.61
N ARG A 6 -47.32 -8.04 -33.21
CA ARG A 6 -45.94 -7.80 -32.75
C ARG A 6 -45.61 -6.32 -32.96
N GLY A 7 -45.58 -5.56 -31.87
CA GLY A 7 -45.03 -4.20 -31.87
C GLY A 7 -43.53 -4.26 -32.08
N THR A 8 -43.09 -3.98 -33.31
CA THR A 8 -41.69 -3.67 -33.60
C THR A 8 -41.39 -2.29 -33.04
N GLY A 9 -40.82 -2.25 -31.83
CA GLY A 9 -40.27 -1.03 -31.25
C GLY A 9 -39.19 -0.46 -32.16
N HIS A 10 -39.56 0.48 -33.03
CA HIS A 10 -38.63 1.28 -33.79
C HIS A 10 -37.92 2.21 -32.80
N THR A 11 -36.73 1.81 -32.35
CA THR A 11 -35.83 2.72 -31.62
C THR A 11 -35.51 3.88 -32.54
N ALA A 12 -35.92 5.09 -32.16
CA ALA A 12 -35.61 6.31 -32.89
C ALA A 12 -34.10 6.37 -33.23
N PRO A 13 -33.70 6.79 -34.44
CA PRO A 13 -32.30 6.79 -34.84
C PRO A 13 -31.49 7.69 -33.91
N ARG A 14 -30.53 7.09 -33.18
CA ARG A 14 -29.60 7.83 -32.31
C ARG A 14 -28.84 8.84 -33.15
N THR A 15 -28.85 10.11 -32.72
CA THR A 15 -28.08 11.19 -33.37
C THR A 15 -26.59 10.85 -33.45
N ILE A 16 -25.89 11.34 -34.48
CA ILE A 16 -24.44 11.11 -34.67
C ILE A 16 -23.65 11.51 -33.42
N ARG A 17 -24.05 12.61 -32.76
CA ARG A 17 -23.49 13.08 -31.49
C ARG A 17 -23.52 12.02 -30.39
N THR A 18 -24.66 11.35 -30.20
CA THR A 18 -24.76 10.27 -29.20
C THR A 18 -23.87 9.08 -29.52
N ARG A 19 -23.74 8.70 -30.81
CA ARG A 19 -22.85 7.59 -31.20
C ARG A 19 -21.38 7.93 -30.98
N LEU A 20 -20.95 9.13 -31.37
CA LEU A 20 -19.57 9.60 -31.17
C LEU A 20 -19.21 9.71 -29.69
N LEU A 21 -20.11 10.26 -28.87
CA LEU A 21 -19.92 10.32 -27.41
C LEU A 21 -19.87 8.91 -26.78
N SER A 22 -20.70 7.97 -27.22
CA SER A 22 -20.64 6.59 -26.73
C SER A 22 -19.33 5.89 -27.08
N ILE A 23 -18.80 6.09 -28.29
CA ILE A 23 -17.48 5.56 -28.69
C ILE A 23 -16.38 6.19 -27.86
N LEU A 24 -16.41 7.51 -27.63
CA LEU A 24 -15.44 8.22 -26.82
C LEU A 24 -15.45 7.76 -25.36
N VAL A 25 -16.64 7.62 -24.76
CA VAL A 25 -16.79 7.09 -23.40
C VAL A 25 -16.25 5.67 -23.31
N LEU A 26 -16.56 4.81 -24.28
CA LEU A 26 -16.04 3.44 -24.31
C LEU A 26 -14.51 3.41 -24.47
N ALA A 27 -13.97 4.28 -25.32
CA ALA A 27 -12.53 4.41 -25.54
C ALA A 27 -11.79 4.91 -24.29
N LEU A 28 -12.44 5.76 -23.46
CA LEU A 28 -11.90 6.22 -22.18
C LEU A 28 -12.09 5.23 -21.03
N ALA A 29 -13.11 4.37 -21.10
CA ALA A 29 -13.42 3.44 -20.02
C ALA A 29 -12.27 2.44 -19.77
N VAL A 30 -11.65 1.92 -20.82
CA VAL A 30 -10.55 0.96 -20.72
C VAL A 30 -9.31 1.55 -20.03
N PRO A 31 -8.72 2.69 -20.47
CA PRO A 31 -7.55 3.26 -19.81
C PRO A 31 -7.87 3.73 -18.38
N LEU A 32 -9.07 4.22 -18.10
CA LEU A 32 -9.48 4.58 -16.73
C LEU A 32 -9.60 3.34 -15.83
N ALA A 33 -10.11 2.22 -16.34
CA ALA A 33 -10.16 0.97 -15.60
C ALA A 33 -8.76 0.44 -15.28
N LEU A 34 -7.84 0.47 -16.25
CA LEU A 34 -6.43 0.09 -16.05
C LEU A 34 -5.74 1.01 -15.05
N LEU A 35 -5.97 2.32 -15.13
CA LEU A 35 -5.43 3.29 -14.18
C LEU A 35 -5.96 3.02 -12.76
N GLY A 36 -7.24 2.67 -12.63
CA GLY A 36 -7.84 2.26 -11.36
C GLY A 36 -7.22 0.99 -10.78
N ALA A 37 -6.96 -0.03 -11.61
CA ALA A 37 -6.29 -1.25 -11.19
C ALA A 37 -4.84 -0.99 -10.71
N ALA A 38 -4.08 -0.20 -11.48
CA ALA A 38 -2.72 0.20 -11.11
C ALA A 38 -2.71 1.05 -9.81
N ALA A 39 -3.71 1.90 -9.62
CA ALA A 39 -3.87 2.65 -8.38
C ALA A 39 -4.10 1.72 -7.17
N ALA A 40 -4.96 0.70 -7.33
CA ALA A 40 -5.22 -0.28 -6.29
C ALA A 40 -3.96 -1.08 -5.91
N GLU A 41 -3.15 -1.46 -6.90
CA GLU A 41 -1.86 -2.13 -6.68
C GLU A 41 -0.89 -1.23 -5.91
N GLN A 42 -0.73 0.03 -6.32
CA GLN A 42 0.18 0.97 -5.67
C GLN A 42 -0.25 1.32 -4.24
N ILE A 43 -1.55 1.45 -3.99
CA ILE A 43 -2.11 1.64 -2.64
C ILE A 43 -1.84 0.40 -1.77
N SER A 44 -2.00 -0.80 -2.33
CA SER A 44 -1.75 -2.06 -1.62
C SER A 44 -0.26 -2.22 -1.29
N ALA A 45 0.63 -1.89 -2.23
CA ALA A 45 2.07 -1.89 -1.99
C ALA A 45 2.47 -0.93 -0.86
N TYR A 46 1.91 0.29 -0.84
CA TYR A 46 2.14 1.24 0.25
C TYR A 46 1.61 0.72 1.60
N ARG A 47 0.39 0.18 1.64
CA ARG A 47 -0.19 -0.39 2.87
C ARG A 47 0.63 -1.55 3.41
N ASN A 48 1.09 -2.45 2.55
CA ASN A 48 1.92 -3.59 2.93
C ASN A 48 3.27 -3.13 3.49
N ALA A 49 3.90 -2.13 2.86
CA ALA A 49 5.17 -1.56 3.33
C ALA A 49 5.00 -0.83 4.67
N ALA A 50 3.91 -0.06 4.85
CA ALA A 50 3.58 0.59 6.11
C ALA A 50 3.32 -0.41 7.24
N ALA A 51 2.52 -1.46 6.98
CA ALA A 51 2.28 -2.53 7.94
C ALA A 51 3.58 -3.26 8.35
N THR A 52 4.48 -3.49 7.38
CA THR A 52 5.80 -4.07 7.64
C THR A 52 6.64 -3.19 8.56
N ALA A 53 6.65 -1.87 8.33
CA ALA A 53 7.36 -0.91 9.17
C ALA A 53 6.77 -0.83 10.59
N ASP A 54 5.45 -0.88 10.73
CA ASP A 54 4.82 -0.96 12.04
C ASP A 54 5.16 -2.27 12.78
N ASN A 55 5.13 -3.41 12.08
CA ASN A 55 5.47 -4.71 12.66
C ASN A 55 6.94 -4.76 13.12
N ALA A 56 7.86 -4.13 12.38
CA ALA A 56 9.25 -3.97 12.80
C ALA A 56 9.39 -3.15 14.10
N ARG A 57 8.62 -2.05 14.23
CA ARG A 57 8.59 -1.25 15.47
C ARG A 57 7.96 -2.01 16.64
N LEU A 58 6.92 -2.80 16.37
CA LEU A 58 6.27 -3.66 17.34
C LEU A 58 7.22 -4.74 17.86
N GLU A 59 8.01 -5.38 16.97
CA GLU A 59 9.03 -6.36 17.32
C GLU A 59 10.06 -5.78 18.30
N ILE A 60 10.59 -4.59 18.03
CA ILE A 60 11.57 -3.93 18.92
C ILE A 60 10.96 -3.68 20.31
N THR A 61 9.68 -3.28 20.35
CA THR A 61 8.96 -3.04 21.60
C THR A 61 8.73 -4.35 22.36
N LEU A 62 8.37 -5.43 21.66
CA LEU A 62 8.22 -6.78 22.20
C LEU A 62 9.54 -7.29 22.79
N GLN A 63 10.65 -7.16 22.06
CA GLN A 63 11.99 -7.49 22.51
C GLN A 63 12.42 -6.69 23.75
N GLY A 64 11.89 -5.48 23.93
CA GLY A 64 12.05 -4.69 25.15
C GLY A 64 11.35 -5.31 26.36
N LEU A 65 10.13 -5.83 26.21
CA LEU A 65 9.43 -6.56 27.28
C LEU A 65 10.13 -7.89 27.59
N VAL A 66 10.51 -8.65 26.58
CA VAL A 66 11.27 -9.90 26.73
C VAL A 66 12.53 -9.66 27.56
N HIS A 67 13.29 -8.60 27.27
CA HIS A 67 14.49 -8.27 28.02
C HIS A 67 14.23 -8.00 29.51
N GLU A 68 13.17 -7.26 29.86
CA GLU A 68 12.84 -7.02 31.27
C GLU A 68 12.33 -8.28 31.98
N LEU A 69 11.58 -9.15 31.28
CA LEU A 69 11.19 -10.46 31.81
C LEU A 69 12.41 -11.37 32.05
N GLN A 70 13.40 -11.35 31.15
CA GLN A 70 14.66 -12.10 31.31
C GLN A 70 15.47 -11.65 32.54
N LYS A 71 15.48 -10.34 32.81
CA LYS A 71 16.10 -9.77 34.02
C LYS A 71 15.33 -10.15 35.28
N GLU A 72 14.00 -10.05 35.24
CA GLU A 72 13.15 -10.42 36.36
C GLU A 72 13.22 -11.93 36.68
N ARG A 73 13.29 -12.80 35.66
CA ARG A 73 13.55 -14.23 35.83
C ARG A 73 14.82 -14.46 36.63
N GLY A 74 15.94 -13.88 36.18
CA GLY A 74 17.24 -14.09 36.82
C GLY A 74 17.25 -13.66 38.29
N LEU A 75 16.69 -12.49 38.61
CA LEU A 75 16.60 -12.01 39.99
C LEU A 75 15.63 -12.85 40.83
N THR A 76 14.46 -13.19 40.31
CA THR A 76 13.42 -13.90 41.07
C THR A 76 13.82 -15.35 41.32
N THR A 77 14.29 -16.06 40.29
CA THR A 77 14.80 -17.43 40.43
C THR A 77 15.99 -17.49 41.39
N GLY A 78 16.94 -16.55 41.31
CA GLY A 78 18.06 -16.48 42.24
C GLY A 78 17.65 -16.16 43.68
N TYR A 79 16.70 -15.24 43.87
CA TYR A 79 16.18 -14.90 45.20
C TYR A 79 15.48 -16.09 45.85
N VAL A 80 14.61 -16.79 45.11
CA VAL A 80 13.96 -18.03 45.53
C VAL A 80 14.98 -19.15 45.77
N GLY A 81 16.05 -19.19 44.98
CA GLY A 81 17.20 -20.10 45.16
C GLY A 81 18.11 -19.78 46.35
N GLY A 82 17.84 -18.70 47.09
CA GLY A 82 18.54 -18.35 48.33
C GLY A 82 19.61 -17.27 48.20
N VAL A 83 19.71 -16.57 47.06
CA VAL A 83 20.57 -15.39 46.88
C VAL A 83 19.82 -14.14 47.36
N ARG A 84 19.91 -13.87 48.68
CA ARG A 84 19.09 -12.85 49.36
C ARG A 84 19.43 -11.43 48.94
N GLU A 85 20.64 -11.19 48.45
CA GLU A 85 21.14 -9.91 47.93
C GLU A 85 20.27 -9.37 46.78
N PHE A 86 19.55 -10.24 46.06
CA PHE A 86 18.62 -9.84 45.00
C PHE A 86 17.33 -9.19 45.51
N GLY A 87 16.98 -9.37 46.79
CA GLY A 87 15.78 -8.79 47.39
C GLY A 87 15.69 -7.28 47.22
N ALA A 88 16.81 -6.57 47.37
CA ALA A 88 16.89 -5.12 47.19
C ALA A 88 16.71 -4.66 45.73
N ARG A 89 16.97 -5.55 44.74
CA ARG A 89 16.89 -5.24 43.30
C ARG A 89 15.51 -5.53 42.71
N LEU A 90 14.74 -6.43 43.32
CA LEU A 90 13.45 -6.88 42.81
C LEU A 90 12.41 -5.76 42.63
N PRO A 91 12.22 -4.80 43.56
CA PRO A 91 11.22 -3.75 43.39
C PRO A 91 11.46 -2.90 42.13
N ALA A 92 12.70 -2.49 41.91
CA ALA A 92 13.08 -1.71 40.73
C ALA A 92 12.89 -2.52 39.43
N GLN A 93 13.28 -3.80 39.43
CA GLN A 93 13.10 -4.66 38.26
C GLN A 93 11.62 -4.90 37.93
N ARG A 94 10.77 -5.18 38.93
CA ARG A 94 9.33 -5.39 38.72
C ARG A 94 8.68 -4.16 38.10
N LYS A 95 9.03 -2.96 38.57
CA LYS A 95 8.59 -1.69 37.97
C LYS A 95 9.04 -1.54 36.51
N ALA A 96 10.27 -1.95 36.18
CA ALA A 96 10.78 -1.92 34.81
C ALA A 96 10.01 -2.87 33.89
N THR A 97 9.73 -4.10 34.34
CA THR A 97 8.89 -5.08 33.62
C THR A 97 7.48 -4.54 33.39
N ASP A 98 6.85 -3.97 34.41
CA ASP A 98 5.49 -3.44 34.32
C ASP A 98 5.43 -2.24 33.35
N ALA A 99 6.45 -1.36 33.38
CA ALA A 99 6.58 -0.28 32.43
C ALA A 99 6.79 -0.77 30.99
N ALA A 100 7.57 -1.84 30.79
CA ALA A 100 7.76 -2.45 29.47
C ALA A 100 6.47 -3.08 28.95
N ARG A 101 5.71 -3.77 29.81
CA ARG A 101 4.39 -4.31 29.48
C ARG A 101 3.43 -3.21 29.08
N ALA A 102 3.39 -2.10 29.81
CA ALA A 102 2.55 -0.94 29.49
C ALA A 102 2.96 -0.27 28.17
N ARG A 103 4.27 -0.19 27.87
CA ARG A 103 4.75 0.29 26.56
C ARG A 103 4.27 -0.60 25.42
N LEU A 104 4.39 -1.91 25.55
CA LEU A 104 3.90 -2.85 24.54
C LEU A 104 2.39 -2.75 24.36
N HIS A 105 1.62 -2.64 25.46
CA HIS A 105 0.18 -2.42 25.37
C HIS A 105 -0.18 -1.12 24.63
N ARG A 106 0.56 -0.03 24.85
CA ARG A 106 0.35 1.23 24.11
C ARG A 106 0.67 1.09 22.63
N ALA A 107 1.70 0.32 22.26
CA ALA A 107 2.04 0.05 20.86
C ALA A 107 0.96 -0.73 20.10
N LEU A 108 0.02 -1.37 20.81
CA LEU A 108 -1.10 -2.13 20.23
C LEU A 108 -2.39 -1.30 20.11
N VAL A 109 -2.44 -0.09 20.68
CA VAL A 109 -3.65 0.75 20.62
C VAL A 109 -3.92 1.19 19.18
N GLY A 110 -5.16 0.99 18.72
CA GLY A 110 -5.58 1.35 17.36
C GLY A 110 -5.13 0.37 16.27
N ARG A 111 -4.53 -0.77 16.65
CA ARG A 111 -4.14 -1.85 15.73
C ARG A 111 -5.08 -3.02 15.86
N ASP A 112 -5.69 -3.45 14.77
CA ASP A 112 -6.63 -4.59 14.69
C ASP A 112 -6.15 -5.72 13.75
N ASP A 113 -4.88 -5.68 13.34
CA ASP A 113 -4.26 -6.70 12.50
C ASP A 113 -3.90 -7.99 13.26
N ALA A 114 -3.60 -9.04 12.50
CA ALA A 114 -3.26 -10.36 13.03
C ALA A 114 -2.02 -10.35 13.94
N ALA A 115 -1.00 -9.54 13.63
CA ALA A 115 0.19 -9.44 14.47
C ALA A 115 -0.16 -8.83 15.84
N ALA A 116 -0.96 -7.76 15.86
CA ALA A 116 -1.44 -7.17 17.11
C ALA A 116 -2.31 -8.15 17.91
N ALA A 117 -3.15 -8.95 17.26
CA ALA A 117 -3.95 -9.99 17.92
C ALA A 117 -3.07 -11.05 18.59
N SER A 118 -2.06 -11.58 17.90
CA SER A 118 -1.11 -12.55 18.45
C SER A 118 -0.35 -12.01 19.67
N VAL A 119 0.07 -10.74 19.63
CA VAL A 119 0.73 -10.10 20.78
C VAL A 119 -0.23 -9.94 21.97
N ARG A 120 -1.49 -9.53 21.72
CA ARG A 120 -2.51 -9.41 22.78
C ARG A 120 -2.79 -10.76 23.45
N GLU A 121 -2.87 -11.83 22.69
CA GLU A 121 -3.04 -13.19 23.23
C GLU A 121 -1.88 -13.57 24.16
N SER A 122 -0.64 -13.39 23.69
CA SER A 122 0.56 -13.68 24.49
C SER A 122 0.67 -12.81 25.74
N LEU A 123 0.26 -11.54 25.68
CA LEU A 123 0.16 -10.67 26.85
C LEU A 123 -0.89 -11.15 27.87
N GLY A 124 -1.95 -11.83 27.42
CA GLY A 124 -2.92 -12.47 28.32
C GLY A 124 -2.30 -13.58 29.17
N ARG A 125 -1.33 -14.32 28.62
CA ARG A 125 -0.60 -15.40 29.32
C ARG A 125 0.28 -14.88 30.47
N LEU A 126 0.58 -13.58 30.53
CA LEU A 126 1.25 -12.93 31.67
C LEU A 126 0.36 -12.80 32.92
N GLY A 127 -0.88 -13.31 32.92
CA GLY A 127 -1.78 -13.28 34.07
C GLY A 127 -1.19 -13.92 35.34
N GLY A 128 -0.33 -14.93 35.20
CA GLY A 128 0.32 -15.61 36.34
C GLY A 128 1.43 -14.83 37.05
N LEU A 129 1.93 -13.73 36.47
CA LEU A 129 3.13 -13.04 36.94
C LEU A 129 2.98 -12.51 38.38
N ALA A 130 1.80 -12.00 38.72
CA ALA A 130 1.50 -11.53 40.06
C ALA A 130 1.55 -12.66 41.11
N GLY A 131 1.13 -13.88 40.75
CA GLY A 131 1.21 -15.06 41.61
C GLY A 131 2.66 -15.47 41.88
N ILE A 132 3.49 -15.54 40.83
CA ILE A 132 4.92 -15.86 40.95
C ILE A 132 5.65 -14.82 41.82
N ARG A 133 5.38 -13.53 41.60
CA ARG A 133 5.98 -12.45 42.42
C ARG A 133 5.61 -12.56 43.90
N ARG A 134 4.37 -12.96 44.19
CA ARG A 134 3.84 -13.16 45.55
C ARG A 134 4.52 -14.34 46.23
N HIS A 135 4.51 -15.52 45.60
CA HIS A 135 5.18 -16.71 46.15
C HIS A 135 6.68 -16.47 46.39
N ALA A 136 7.36 -15.74 45.49
CA ALA A 136 8.74 -15.36 45.73
C ALA A 136 8.92 -14.42 46.93
N GLY A 137 8.01 -13.45 47.12
CA GLY A 137 8.04 -12.49 48.23
C GLY A 137 7.73 -13.14 49.59
N ASP A 138 6.76 -14.04 49.62
CA ASP A 138 6.31 -14.74 50.83
C ASP A 138 7.23 -15.89 51.23
N GLY A 139 8.25 -16.20 50.41
CA GLY A 139 9.18 -17.30 50.64
C GLY A 139 8.60 -18.69 50.37
N THR A 140 7.41 -18.78 49.76
CA THR A 140 6.75 -20.04 49.40
C THR A 140 7.03 -20.50 47.96
N GLY A 141 7.82 -19.73 47.20
CA GLY A 141 8.13 -20.01 45.80
C GLY A 141 9.03 -21.23 45.64
N ALA A 142 8.75 -22.04 44.61
CA ALA A 142 9.66 -23.09 44.16
C ALA A 142 10.56 -22.57 43.03
N VAL A 143 11.86 -22.88 43.10
CA VAL A 143 12.85 -22.48 42.08
C VAL A 143 12.43 -22.95 40.68
N LYS A 144 12.04 -24.22 40.57
CA LYS A 144 11.61 -24.84 39.31
C LYS A 144 10.41 -24.11 38.71
N ASP A 145 9.33 -23.97 39.48
CA ASP A 145 8.10 -23.35 39.00
C ASP A 145 8.29 -21.87 38.62
N THR A 146 9.13 -21.16 39.37
CA THR A 146 9.51 -19.76 39.07
C THR A 146 10.28 -19.69 37.75
N PHE A 147 11.30 -20.52 37.59
CA PHE A 147 12.11 -20.58 36.37
C PHE A 147 11.25 -20.97 35.15
N ASP A 148 10.43 -22.02 35.28
CA ASP A 148 9.55 -22.51 34.23
C ASP A 148 8.53 -21.47 33.78
N TYR A 149 7.87 -20.79 34.73
CA TYR A 149 6.90 -19.75 34.40
C TYR A 149 7.51 -18.68 33.49
N PHE A 150 8.65 -18.11 33.91
CA PHE A 150 9.30 -17.05 33.12
C PHE A 150 9.83 -17.60 31.79
N THR A 151 10.51 -18.73 31.78
CA THR A 151 11.09 -19.30 30.56
C THR A 151 10.02 -19.67 29.52
N THR A 152 8.92 -20.32 29.93
CA THR A 152 7.81 -20.63 29.03
C THR A 152 7.14 -19.35 28.50
N THR A 153 6.98 -18.33 29.35
CA THR A 153 6.43 -17.04 28.95
C THR A 153 7.32 -16.34 27.93
N ILE A 154 8.63 -16.26 28.18
CA ILE A 154 9.60 -15.62 27.30
C ILE A 154 9.67 -16.36 25.97
N THR A 155 9.76 -17.69 25.99
CA THR A 155 9.76 -18.53 24.78
C THR A 155 8.50 -18.31 23.94
N GLY A 156 7.33 -18.16 24.58
CA GLY A 156 6.08 -17.87 23.89
C GLY A 156 6.10 -16.51 23.19
N LEU A 157 6.72 -15.50 23.81
CA LEU A 157 6.87 -14.16 23.24
C LEU A 157 7.90 -14.13 22.11
N ASP A 158 9.06 -14.78 22.28
CA ASP A 158 10.13 -14.82 21.26
C ASP A 158 9.74 -15.59 19.99
N ARG A 159 8.76 -16.51 20.08
CA ARG A 159 8.24 -17.28 18.94
C ARG A 159 7.11 -16.58 18.19
N LEU A 160 6.71 -15.36 18.59
CA LEU A 160 5.65 -14.65 17.89
C LEU A 160 6.12 -14.23 16.49
N GLY A 161 5.52 -14.82 15.46
CA GLY A 161 5.70 -14.37 14.08
C GLY A 161 4.90 -13.10 13.83
N LEU A 162 5.57 -11.96 13.64
CA LEU A 162 4.93 -10.69 13.28
C LEU A 162 4.86 -10.47 11.75
N GLY A 163 5.02 -11.53 10.96
CA GLY A 163 5.01 -11.49 9.49
C GLY A 163 6.28 -10.92 8.85
N LEU A 164 7.35 -10.71 9.63
CA LEU A 164 8.63 -10.20 9.14
C LEU A 164 9.48 -11.27 8.43
N ASP A 165 9.19 -12.55 8.64
CA ASP A 165 9.81 -13.68 7.94
C ASP A 165 9.29 -13.83 6.50
N ASP A 166 8.03 -13.45 6.26
CA ASP A 166 7.34 -13.68 4.98
C ASP A 166 7.44 -12.48 4.01
N VAL A 167 8.11 -11.40 4.43
CA VAL A 167 8.28 -10.19 3.60
C VAL A 167 9.06 -10.53 2.32
N HIS A 168 8.69 -9.93 1.19
CA HIS A 168 9.38 -10.16 -0.08
C HIS A 168 10.83 -9.62 -0.09
N ASP A 169 11.12 -8.58 0.69
CA ASP A 169 12.44 -7.98 0.74
C ASP A 169 13.46 -8.90 1.43
N GLY A 170 14.40 -9.45 0.65
CA GLY A 170 15.40 -10.39 1.16
C GLY A 170 16.35 -9.80 2.20
N ARG A 171 16.63 -8.48 2.13
CA ARG A 171 17.49 -7.81 3.11
C ARG A 171 16.82 -7.68 4.47
N LEU A 172 15.55 -7.27 4.50
CA LEU A 172 14.74 -7.20 5.71
C LEU A 172 14.60 -8.58 6.35
N ARG A 173 14.28 -9.59 5.54
CA ARG A 173 14.15 -10.98 6.01
C ARG A 173 15.45 -11.50 6.64
N ALA A 174 16.59 -11.29 5.98
CA ALA A 174 17.89 -11.69 6.52
C ALA A 174 18.23 -10.95 7.84
N ALA A 175 17.97 -9.64 7.89
CA ALA A 175 18.20 -8.83 9.10
C ALA A 175 17.31 -9.30 10.28
N TYR A 176 16.04 -9.59 10.01
CA TYR A 176 15.11 -10.11 11.01
C TYR A 176 15.52 -11.52 11.48
N HIS A 177 15.93 -12.39 10.56
CA HIS A 177 16.43 -13.72 10.92
C HIS A 177 17.70 -13.65 11.79
N ALA A 178 18.64 -12.75 11.47
CA ALA A 178 19.82 -12.52 12.32
C ALA A 178 19.42 -12.00 13.71
N LEU A 179 18.45 -11.08 13.80
CA LEU A 179 17.91 -10.58 15.05
C LEU A 179 17.29 -11.72 15.89
N HIS A 180 16.52 -12.60 15.26
CA HIS A 180 15.88 -13.74 15.93
C HIS A 180 16.91 -14.76 16.44
N VAL A 181 17.90 -15.14 15.61
CA VAL A 181 18.98 -16.05 16.02
C VAL A 181 19.77 -15.47 17.19
N LEU A 182 20.10 -14.18 17.17
CA LEU A 182 20.75 -13.52 18.31
C LEU A 182 19.85 -13.48 19.56
N GLY A 183 18.54 -13.30 19.36
CA GLY A 183 17.54 -13.42 20.42
C GLY A 183 17.67 -14.76 21.15
N ASN A 184 17.78 -15.86 20.41
CA ASN A 184 17.99 -17.20 20.97
C ASN A 184 19.32 -17.33 21.73
N VAL A 185 20.43 -16.79 21.19
CA VAL A 185 21.73 -16.77 21.90
C VAL A 185 21.59 -16.05 23.25
N LYS A 186 20.97 -14.87 23.25
CA LYS A 186 20.72 -14.09 24.46
C LYS A 186 19.80 -14.82 25.44
N GLU A 187 18.75 -15.46 24.95
CA GLU A 187 17.79 -16.18 25.79
C GLU A 187 18.44 -17.38 26.47
N PHE A 188 19.15 -18.23 25.72
CA PHE A 188 19.88 -19.36 26.32
C PHE A 188 20.93 -18.88 27.34
N THR A 189 21.63 -17.77 27.08
CA THR A 189 22.55 -17.16 28.07
C THR A 189 21.80 -16.71 29.33
N GLY A 190 20.60 -16.15 29.17
CA GLY A 190 19.72 -15.75 30.27
C GLY A 190 19.18 -16.93 31.09
N GLU A 191 18.83 -18.03 30.42
CA GLU A 191 18.42 -19.29 31.05
C GLU A 191 19.55 -19.92 31.84
N GLU A 192 20.75 -19.98 31.26
CA GLU A 192 21.97 -20.50 31.88
C GLU A 192 22.27 -19.72 33.17
N ARG A 193 22.21 -18.38 33.11
CA ARG A 193 22.38 -17.52 34.29
C ARG A 193 21.41 -17.89 35.41
N ALA A 194 20.12 -18.06 35.08
CA ALA A 194 19.06 -18.28 36.05
C ALA A 194 19.06 -19.69 36.63
N ILE A 195 19.29 -20.73 35.83
CA ILE A 195 19.31 -22.13 36.29
C ILE A 195 20.47 -22.39 37.25
N VAL A 196 21.65 -21.80 36.99
CA VAL A 196 22.80 -21.86 37.90
C VAL A 196 22.50 -21.09 39.19
N LEU A 197 21.92 -19.89 39.12
CA LEU A 197 21.57 -19.11 40.32
C LEU A 197 20.53 -19.78 41.21
N GLY A 198 19.57 -20.50 40.61
CA GLY A 198 18.58 -21.27 41.36
C GLY A 198 19.18 -22.44 42.16
N SER A 199 20.41 -22.85 41.83
CA SER A 199 21.05 -24.07 42.35
C SER A 199 22.38 -23.85 43.08
N VAL A 200 23.05 -22.71 42.84
CA VAL A 200 24.41 -22.45 43.34
C VAL A 200 24.48 -22.41 44.87
N ARG A 201 23.43 -21.93 45.55
CA ARG A 201 23.41 -21.87 47.02
C ARG A 201 23.24 -23.25 47.66
N SER A 202 22.50 -24.16 46.99
CA SER A 202 22.36 -25.57 47.42
C SER A 202 23.59 -26.42 47.13
N GLY A 203 24.61 -25.88 46.45
CA GLY A 203 25.86 -26.58 46.16
C GLY A 203 25.76 -27.64 45.05
N ARG A 204 24.60 -27.79 44.42
CA ARG A 204 24.29 -28.76 43.37
C ARG A 204 23.07 -28.32 42.57
N PHE A 205 23.01 -28.75 41.32
CA PHE A 205 21.79 -28.68 40.51
C PHE A 205 20.66 -29.50 41.17
N ARG A 206 19.42 -29.03 41.03
CA ARG A 206 18.24 -29.65 41.65
C ARG A 206 17.56 -30.57 40.63
N ALA A 207 17.17 -31.78 41.04
CA ALA A 207 16.53 -32.75 40.14
C ALA A 207 17.28 -32.86 38.78
N ASP A 208 16.58 -32.69 37.66
CA ASP A 208 17.14 -32.79 36.31
C ASP A 208 17.75 -31.47 35.78
N ASP A 209 17.93 -30.44 36.63
CA ASP A 209 18.44 -29.12 36.21
C ASP A 209 19.84 -29.21 35.58
N TYR A 210 20.65 -30.22 35.92
CA TYR A 210 21.95 -30.41 35.27
C TYR A 210 21.79 -30.81 33.79
N GLY A 211 20.88 -31.76 33.50
CA GLY A 211 20.57 -32.14 32.12
C GLY A 211 20.02 -30.96 31.32
N ARG A 212 19.13 -30.17 31.95
CA ARG A 212 18.59 -28.94 31.33
C ARG A 212 19.66 -27.87 31.11
N PHE A 213 20.59 -27.68 32.05
CA PHE A 213 21.73 -26.78 31.88
C PHE A 213 22.57 -27.18 30.66
N LEU A 214 22.86 -28.47 30.47
CA LEU A 214 23.57 -28.96 29.29
C LEU A 214 22.77 -28.73 27.99
N GLN A 215 21.44 -28.89 28.03
CA GLN A 215 20.56 -28.60 26.88
C GLN A 215 20.55 -27.10 26.53
N ILE A 216 20.45 -26.22 27.52
CA ILE A 216 20.52 -24.76 27.35
C ILE A 216 21.86 -24.38 26.71
N ARG A 217 22.96 -24.92 27.24
CA ARG A 217 24.30 -24.71 26.68
C ARG A 217 24.41 -25.20 25.23
N ALA A 218 23.90 -26.40 24.93
CA ALA A 218 23.90 -26.93 23.57
C ALA A 218 23.09 -26.04 22.62
N GLY A 219 21.92 -25.57 23.04
CA GLY A 219 21.10 -24.62 22.29
C GLY A 219 21.84 -23.30 22.02
N ARG A 220 22.55 -22.77 23.03
CA ARG A 220 23.38 -21.56 22.87
C ARG A 220 24.47 -21.74 21.82
N LEU A 221 25.19 -22.86 21.86
CA LEU A 221 26.27 -23.15 20.90
C LEU A 221 25.72 -23.34 19.48
N ALA A 222 24.62 -24.05 19.31
CA ALA A 222 23.97 -24.23 18.02
C ALA A 222 23.46 -22.88 17.44
N ALA A 223 22.87 -22.03 18.28
CA ALA A 223 22.44 -20.69 17.87
C ALA A 223 23.64 -19.83 17.41
N LEU A 224 24.75 -19.84 18.17
CA LEU A 224 25.99 -19.16 17.79
C LEU A 224 26.54 -19.67 16.45
N GLU A 225 26.56 -20.98 16.23
CA GLU A 225 27.03 -21.60 14.98
C GLU A 225 26.13 -21.21 13.78
N SER A 226 24.83 -21.03 14.00
CA SER A 226 23.90 -20.64 12.94
C SER A 226 23.93 -19.14 12.60
N PHE A 227 24.38 -18.27 13.50
CA PHE A 227 24.33 -16.82 13.34
C PHE A 227 24.99 -16.30 12.05
N PRO A 228 26.17 -16.79 11.61
CA PRO A 228 26.81 -16.36 10.37
C PRO A 228 26.01 -16.65 9.09
N ARG A 229 24.99 -17.53 9.13
CA ARG A 229 24.16 -17.84 7.95
C ARG A 229 23.24 -16.70 7.54
N SER A 230 22.88 -15.83 8.48
CA SER A 230 21.98 -14.69 8.26
C SER A 230 22.61 -13.34 8.59
N ALA A 231 23.75 -13.33 9.30
CA ALA A 231 24.44 -12.11 9.72
C ALA A 231 25.43 -11.60 8.66
N THR A 232 25.70 -10.30 8.70
CA THR A 232 26.82 -9.70 7.97
C THR A 232 28.12 -9.82 8.76
N ARG A 233 29.27 -9.73 8.08
CA ARG A 233 30.59 -9.68 8.73
C ARG A 233 30.73 -8.59 9.81
N ALA A 234 30.05 -7.45 9.62
CA ALA A 234 30.05 -6.39 10.62
C ALA A 234 29.26 -6.77 11.88
N GLN A 235 28.16 -7.49 11.72
CA GLN A 235 27.33 -7.99 12.81
C GLN A 235 28.03 -9.15 13.54
N GLU A 236 28.72 -10.05 12.82
CA GLU A 236 29.59 -11.08 13.40
C GLU A 236 30.64 -10.46 14.33
N ARG A 237 31.39 -9.46 13.86
CA ARG A 237 32.40 -8.79 14.69
C ARG A 237 31.83 -8.14 15.96
N ARG A 238 30.61 -7.60 15.90
CA ARG A 238 29.93 -7.04 17.08
C ARG A 238 29.56 -8.13 18.08
N LEU A 239 29.09 -9.28 17.60
CA LEU A 239 28.81 -10.44 18.45
C LEU A 239 30.11 -10.97 19.09
N ASP A 240 31.17 -11.13 18.31
CA ASP A 240 32.47 -11.58 18.82
C ASP A 240 32.99 -10.64 19.91
N ALA A 241 32.90 -9.31 19.70
CA ALA A 241 33.30 -8.32 20.70
C ALA A 241 32.48 -8.44 22.00
N ALA A 242 31.17 -8.72 21.91
CA ALA A 242 30.33 -8.93 23.09
C ALA A 242 30.70 -10.21 23.87
N LEU A 243 31.16 -11.26 23.16
CA LEU A 243 31.50 -12.57 23.73
C LEU A 243 32.97 -12.69 24.20
N THR A 244 33.82 -11.71 23.89
CA THR A 244 35.26 -11.73 24.22
C THR A 244 35.66 -10.71 25.28
N THR A 245 34.69 -10.09 25.95
CA THR A 245 34.95 -9.21 27.10
C THR A 245 35.54 -10.00 28.29
N PRO A 246 36.27 -9.34 29.21
CA PRO A 246 36.75 -10.01 30.42
C PRO A 246 35.65 -10.71 31.23
N ASP A 247 34.44 -10.13 31.25
CA ASP A 247 33.29 -10.67 31.95
C ASP A 247 32.75 -11.93 31.25
N ALA A 248 32.68 -11.92 29.91
CA ALA A 248 32.31 -13.10 29.13
C ALA A 248 33.34 -14.24 29.30
N GLY A 249 34.63 -13.91 29.35
CA GLY A 249 35.68 -14.88 29.66
C GLY A 249 35.51 -15.51 31.05
N ARG A 250 35.18 -14.70 32.07
CA ARG A 250 34.87 -15.22 33.43
C ARG A 250 33.60 -16.07 33.46
N ALA A 251 32.55 -15.65 32.76
CA ALA A 251 31.32 -16.42 32.63
C ALA A 251 31.59 -17.81 32.02
N LEU A 252 32.37 -17.88 30.93
CA LEU A 252 32.76 -19.14 30.29
C LEU A 252 33.61 -20.02 31.22
N ALA A 253 34.49 -19.43 32.02
CA ALA A 253 35.27 -20.17 33.02
C ALA A 253 34.38 -20.81 34.09
N TYR A 254 33.38 -20.07 34.60
CA TYR A 254 32.39 -20.60 35.54
C TYR A 254 31.50 -21.68 34.92
N GLU A 255 31.06 -21.50 33.67
CA GLU A 255 30.35 -22.56 32.92
C GLU A 255 31.20 -23.84 32.88
N GLY A 256 32.49 -23.73 32.56
CA GLY A 256 33.40 -24.87 32.53
C GLY A 256 33.51 -25.59 33.88
N VAL A 257 33.44 -24.86 35.01
CA VAL A 257 33.37 -25.46 36.35
C VAL A 257 32.06 -26.22 36.54
N ALA A 258 30.92 -25.65 36.13
CA ALA A 258 29.61 -26.30 36.24
C ALA A 258 29.53 -27.59 35.39
N VAL A 259 30.06 -27.56 34.16
CA VAL A 259 30.12 -28.73 33.26
C VAL A 259 30.99 -29.84 33.85
N ARG A 260 32.20 -29.53 34.31
CA ARG A 260 33.10 -30.54 34.93
C ARG A 260 32.56 -31.05 36.26
N GLY A 261 31.75 -30.27 36.95
CA GLY A 261 31.16 -30.60 38.24
C GLY A 261 30.12 -31.74 38.19
N GLY A 262 29.63 -32.13 37.01
CA GLY A 262 28.75 -33.30 36.85
C GLY A 262 27.48 -33.24 37.70
N GLY A 263 26.89 -32.04 37.87
CA GLY A 263 25.75 -31.81 38.75
C GLY A 263 26.09 -31.10 40.07
N ARG A 264 27.36 -31.05 40.47
CA ARG A 264 27.83 -30.32 41.67
C ARG A 264 28.20 -28.88 41.32
N LEU A 265 27.76 -27.94 42.15
CA LEU A 265 27.99 -26.50 41.98
C LEU A 265 28.66 -25.94 43.24
N GLY A 266 29.97 -26.13 43.38
CA GLY A 266 30.69 -25.59 44.52
C GLY A 266 30.64 -24.06 44.53
N SER A 267 30.09 -23.44 45.57
CA SER A 267 29.97 -21.98 45.68
C SER A 267 31.33 -21.24 45.69
N ARG A 268 32.42 -21.92 46.09
CA ARG A 268 33.80 -21.41 45.92
C ARG A 268 34.25 -21.37 44.47
N GLY A 269 33.78 -22.30 43.65
CA GLY A 269 34.11 -22.36 42.21
C GLY A 269 33.24 -21.43 41.37
N ILE A 270 32.01 -21.16 41.82
CA ILE A 270 31.05 -20.25 41.17
C ILE A 270 30.42 -19.36 42.25
N PRO A 271 31.05 -18.24 42.63
CA PRO A 271 30.45 -17.30 43.56
C PRO A 271 29.17 -16.71 42.95
N PRO A 272 28.00 -16.74 43.66
CA PRO A 272 26.72 -16.37 43.07
C PRO A 272 26.68 -14.96 42.47
N MET A 273 27.26 -13.98 43.19
CA MET A 273 27.30 -12.59 42.74
C MET A 273 28.26 -12.39 41.56
N SER A 274 29.45 -13.02 41.59
CA SER A 274 30.40 -12.94 40.47
C SER A 274 29.85 -13.62 39.21
N TRP A 275 29.13 -14.74 39.36
CA TRP A 275 28.40 -15.37 38.26
C TRP A 275 27.31 -14.45 37.70
N TRP A 276 26.49 -13.87 38.58
CA TRP A 276 25.45 -12.92 38.19
C TRP A 276 26.03 -11.73 37.42
N GLU A 277 27.09 -11.09 37.94
CA GLU A 277 27.70 -9.91 37.35
C GLU A 277 28.30 -10.22 35.97
N SER A 278 29.12 -11.28 35.87
CA SER A 278 29.73 -11.69 34.60
C SER A 278 28.66 -12.03 33.55
N MET A 279 27.67 -12.85 33.89
CA MET A 279 26.60 -13.21 32.95
C MET A 279 25.71 -12.01 32.58
N THR A 280 25.43 -11.11 33.53
CA THR A 280 24.64 -9.90 33.27
C THR A 280 25.38 -8.97 32.31
N SER A 281 26.68 -8.79 32.51
CA SER A 281 27.53 -8.01 31.61
C SER A 281 27.54 -8.60 30.20
N THR A 282 27.71 -9.92 30.06
CA THR A 282 27.63 -10.60 28.76
C THR A 282 26.26 -10.44 28.10
N ILE A 283 25.16 -10.61 28.85
CA ILE A 283 23.79 -10.42 28.32
C ILE A 283 23.55 -8.98 27.89
N ASN A 284 24.10 -7.99 28.60
CA ASN A 284 24.00 -6.58 28.20
C ASN A 284 24.76 -6.32 26.89
N GLY A 285 25.96 -6.89 26.72
CA GLY A 285 26.68 -6.86 25.44
C GLY A 285 25.85 -7.49 24.31
N LEU A 286 25.24 -8.66 24.55
CA LEU A 286 24.32 -9.28 23.59
C LEU A 286 23.09 -8.40 23.30
N ARG A 287 22.57 -7.68 24.31
CA ARG A 287 21.47 -6.72 24.15
C ARG A 287 21.87 -5.51 23.29
N ASP A 288 23.12 -5.05 23.37
CA ASP A 288 23.61 -3.97 22.52
C ASP A 288 23.67 -4.41 21.06
N VAL A 289 24.18 -5.62 20.79
CA VAL A 289 24.15 -6.22 19.45
C VAL A 289 22.71 -6.40 18.98
N GLN A 290 21.81 -6.89 19.84
CA GLN A 290 20.37 -7.04 19.53
C GLN A 290 19.72 -5.71 19.17
N THR A 291 20.04 -4.64 19.91
CA THR A 291 19.51 -3.30 19.64
C THR A 291 20.04 -2.77 18.30
N SER A 292 21.30 -3.04 17.96
CA SER A 292 21.84 -2.71 16.64
C SER A 292 21.13 -3.45 15.51
N LEU A 293 20.89 -4.76 15.65
CA LEU A 293 20.16 -5.54 14.65
C LEU A 293 18.70 -5.09 14.52
N GLY A 294 18.05 -4.75 15.63
CA GLY A 294 16.71 -4.17 15.63
C GLY A 294 16.63 -2.88 14.82
N ARG A 295 17.62 -1.98 14.99
CA ARG A 295 17.71 -0.75 14.18
C ARG A 295 17.91 -1.05 12.69
N ASP A 296 18.70 -2.07 12.34
CA ASP A 296 18.87 -2.48 10.93
C ASP A 296 17.53 -2.92 10.32
N VAL A 297 16.72 -3.69 11.05
CA VAL A 297 15.36 -4.12 10.66
C VAL A 297 14.43 -2.90 10.50
N GLU A 298 14.36 -2.02 11.51
CA GLU A 298 13.51 -0.83 11.47
C GLU A 298 13.89 0.13 10.34
N HIS A 299 15.19 0.42 10.16
CA HIS A 299 15.66 1.27 9.09
C HIS A 299 15.33 0.71 7.71
N ARG A 300 15.48 -0.61 7.52
CA ARG A 300 15.14 -1.24 6.24
C ARG A 300 13.64 -1.17 5.98
N ALA A 301 12.81 -1.46 6.97
CA ALA A 301 11.36 -1.42 6.84
C ALA A 301 10.85 0.01 6.57
N ALA A 302 11.36 1.02 7.29
CA ALA A 302 11.04 2.42 7.04
C ALA A 302 11.50 2.89 5.65
N GLY A 303 12.63 2.37 5.15
CA GLY A 303 13.09 2.61 3.79
C GLY A 303 12.14 2.06 2.72
N LEU A 304 11.58 0.87 2.94
CA LEU A 304 10.56 0.27 2.07
C LEU A 304 9.26 1.09 2.08
N GLU A 305 8.78 1.48 3.26
CA GLU A 305 7.60 2.35 3.41
C GLU A 305 7.81 3.68 2.68
N SER A 306 8.97 4.33 2.88
CA SER A 306 9.27 5.60 2.21
C SER A 306 9.38 5.43 0.69
N ALA A 307 9.89 4.31 0.18
CA ALA A 307 9.94 4.05 -1.26
C ALA A 307 8.53 3.90 -1.83
N ALA A 308 7.71 3.01 -1.24
CA ALA A 308 6.34 2.78 -1.68
C ALA A 308 5.47 4.05 -1.62
N ARG A 309 5.71 4.92 -0.62
CA ARG A 309 5.06 6.23 -0.52
C ARG A 309 5.46 7.17 -1.67
N ARG A 310 6.75 7.25 -2.00
CA ARG A 310 7.20 8.06 -3.14
C ARG A 310 6.62 7.55 -4.45
N ASP A 311 6.62 6.24 -4.64
CA ASP A 311 6.08 5.61 -5.84
C ASP A 311 4.57 5.87 -5.96
N LEU A 312 3.82 5.83 -4.85
CA LEU A 312 2.41 6.20 -4.81
C LEU A 312 2.19 7.68 -5.15
N LEU A 313 3.00 8.59 -4.61
CA LEU A 313 2.89 10.02 -4.91
C LEU A 313 3.18 10.31 -6.39
N LEU A 314 4.25 9.73 -6.95
CA LEU A 314 4.57 9.86 -8.36
C LEU A 314 3.46 9.27 -9.24
N PHE A 315 2.94 8.10 -8.88
CA PHE A 315 1.81 7.49 -9.57
C PHE A 315 0.58 8.41 -9.57
N VAL A 316 0.20 8.97 -8.42
CA VAL A 316 -0.95 9.89 -8.31
C VAL A 316 -0.73 11.14 -9.18
N LEU A 317 0.48 11.71 -9.20
CA LEU A 317 0.80 12.85 -10.06
C LEU A 317 0.65 12.51 -11.56
N PHE A 318 1.20 11.38 -12.00
CA PHE A 318 1.07 10.92 -13.38
C PHE A 318 -0.38 10.55 -13.74
N ALA A 319 -1.11 9.93 -12.82
CA ALA A 319 -2.52 9.58 -12.99
C ALA A 319 -3.38 10.84 -13.17
N LEU A 320 -3.19 11.85 -12.31
CA LEU A 320 -3.87 13.14 -12.43
C LEU A 320 -3.53 13.84 -13.76
N GLY A 321 -2.25 13.85 -14.15
CA GLY A 321 -1.81 14.39 -15.44
C GLY A 321 -2.46 13.67 -16.63
N THR A 322 -2.57 12.34 -16.56
CA THR A 322 -3.19 11.51 -17.61
C THR A 322 -4.70 11.77 -17.71
N VAL A 323 -5.40 11.84 -16.58
CA VAL A 323 -6.84 12.18 -16.53
C VAL A 323 -7.08 13.59 -17.06
N ALA A 324 -6.22 14.57 -16.70
CA ALA A 324 -6.31 15.93 -17.21
C ALA A 324 -6.08 15.99 -18.72
N ALA A 325 -5.07 15.28 -19.25
CA ALA A 325 -4.79 15.22 -20.68
C ALA A 325 -5.93 14.56 -21.47
N LEU A 326 -6.46 13.43 -20.99
CA LEU A 326 -7.63 12.77 -21.59
C LEU A 326 -8.86 13.67 -21.55
N GLY A 327 -9.11 14.36 -20.42
CA GLY A 327 -10.19 15.32 -20.28
C GLY A 327 -10.03 16.49 -21.27
N HIS A 328 -8.82 17.02 -21.42
CA HIS A 328 -8.52 18.08 -22.37
C HIS A 328 -8.78 17.64 -23.82
N LEU A 329 -8.24 16.50 -24.24
CA LEU A 329 -8.47 15.93 -25.58
C LEU A 329 -9.96 15.66 -25.86
N THR A 330 -10.69 15.18 -24.86
CA THR A 330 -12.14 14.95 -24.95
C THR A 330 -12.89 16.27 -25.17
N LEU A 331 -12.58 17.30 -24.38
CA LEU A 331 -13.18 18.62 -24.51
C LEU A 331 -12.85 19.25 -25.87
N ASP A 332 -11.62 19.09 -26.33
CA ASP A 332 -11.19 19.59 -27.63
C ASP A 332 -11.93 18.88 -28.77
N CYS A 333 -12.05 17.55 -28.75
CA CYS A 333 -12.83 16.79 -29.73
C CYS A 333 -14.32 17.18 -29.75
N VAL A 334 -14.92 17.39 -28.58
CA VAL A 334 -16.33 17.83 -28.48
C VAL A 334 -16.52 19.24 -29.06
N ARG A 335 -15.56 20.14 -28.82
CA ARG A 335 -15.59 21.53 -29.30
C ARG A 335 -15.27 21.65 -30.80
N SER A 336 -14.31 20.88 -31.31
CA SER A 336 -13.82 21.02 -32.69
C SER A 336 -14.56 20.16 -33.71
N VAL A 337 -15.14 19.03 -33.30
CA VAL A 337 -15.81 18.10 -34.22
C VAL A 337 -17.30 17.97 -33.92
N SER A 338 -17.63 17.56 -32.69
CA SER A 338 -19.01 17.16 -32.38
C SER A 338 -20.01 18.33 -32.39
N THR A 339 -19.60 19.49 -31.87
CA THR A 339 -20.47 20.68 -31.82
C THR A 339 -20.68 21.30 -33.21
N PRO A 340 -19.64 21.56 -34.02
CA PRO A 340 -19.80 22.09 -35.38
C PRO A 340 -20.62 21.17 -36.30
N LEU A 341 -20.41 19.85 -36.26
CA LEU A 341 -21.21 18.91 -37.05
C LEU A 341 -22.69 18.94 -36.68
N ALA A 342 -23.02 19.12 -35.40
CA ALA A 342 -24.40 19.25 -34.97
C ALA A 342 -25.05 20.54 -35.48
N VAL A 343 -24.31 21.65 -35.49
CA VAL A 343 -24.75 22.94 -36.05
C VAL A 343 -24.98 22.81 -37.55
N LEU A 344 -24.01 22.26 -38.29
CA LEU A 344 -24.13 22.03 -39.73
C LEU A 344 -25.31 21.12 -40.08
N ALA A 345 -25.51 20.03 -39.33
CA ALA A 345 -26.64 19.13 -39.55
C ALA A 345 -28.00 19.78 -39.26
N GLN A 346 -28.06 20.77 -38.37
CA GLN A 346 -29.28 21.54 -38.12
C GLN A 346 -29.54 22.56 -39.22
N GLN A 347 -28.51 23.32 -39.61
CA GLN A 347 -28.61 24.29 -40.71
C GLN A 347 -28.96 23.61 -42.05
N ALA A 348 -28.36 22.46 -42.36
CA ALA A 348 -28.69 21.69 -43.56
C ALA A 348 -30.16 21.24 -43.59
N ARG A 349 -30.72 20.84 -42.43
CA ARG A 349 -32.15 20.51 -42.29
C ARG A 349 -33.06 21.72 -42.51
N GLU A 350 -32.69 22.88 -41.99
CA GLU A 350 -33.42 24.13 -42.22
C GLU A 350 -33.36 24.59 -43.68
N VAL A 351 -32.19 24.43 -44.30
CA VAL A 351 -31.98 24.73 -45.72
C VAL A 351 -32.86 23.84 -46.58
N ALA A 352 -32.80 22.52 -46.39
CA ALA A 352 -33.59 21.56 -47.14
C ALA A 352 -35.10 21.69 -46.89
N GLY A 353 -35.52 21.91 -45.63
CA GLY A 353 -36.94 21.94 -45.25
C GLY A 353 -37.67 23.24 -45.56
N GLY A 354 -36.96 24.36 -45.73
CA GLY A 354 -37.63 25.66 -45.88
C GLY A 354 -36.92 26.65 -46.78
N ARG A 355 -35.61 26.88 -46.61
CA ARG A 355 -34.93 28.00 -47.28
C ARG A 355 -34.78 27.77 -48.79
N LEU A 356 -34.34 26.58 -49.20
CA LEU A 356 -34.11 26.25 -50.61
C LEU A 356 -35.43 26.16 -51.42
N PRO A 357 -36.49 25.49 -50.92
CA PRO A 357 -37.80 25.49 -51.60
C PRO A 357 -38.40 26.89 -51.75
N ARG A 358 -38.28 27.75 -50.71
CA ARG A 358 -38.74 29.15 -50.78
C ARG A 358 -37.91 29.98 -51.75
N ALA A 359 -36.59 29.80 -51.76
CA ALA A 359 -35.71 30.49 -52.70
C ALA A 359 -36.06 30.13 -54.15
N VAL A 360 -36.20 28.84 -54.47
CA VAL A 360 -36.60 28.38 -55.80
C VAL A 360 -38.03 28.85 -56.15
N ALA A 361 -38.98 28.80 -55.21
CA ALA A 361 -40.32 29.32 -55.43
C ALA A 361 -40.32 30.84 -55.70
N SER A 362 -39.47 31.60 -55.01
CA SER A 362 -39.32 33.04 -55.24
C SER A 362 -38.72 33.36 -56.60
N VAL A 363 -37.74 32.57 -57.07
CA VAL A 363 -37.18 32.69 -58.43
C VAL A 363 -38.25 32.36 -59.49
N ARG A 364 -39.07 31.33 -59.23
CA ARG A 364 -40.14 30.87 -60.13
C ARG A 364 -41.34 31.82 -60.20
N ASN A 365 -41.71 32.44 -59.08
CA ASN A 365 -42.92 33.25 -58.93
C ASN A 365 -42.62 34.76 -58.87
N GLY A 366 -41.36 35.18 -59.00
CA GLY A 366 -40.93 36.56 -58.78
C GLY A 366 -41.39 37.56 -59.85
N THR A 367 -41.69 38.78 -59.40
CA THR A 367 -42.06 39.97 -60.19
C THR A 367 -40.87 40.46 -61.03
N PRO A 368 -41.06 40.95 -62.27
CA PRO A 368 -39.98 41.49 -63.10
C PRO A 368 -39.19 42.60 -62.39
N GLY A 369 -37.86 42.50 -62.37
CA GLY A 369 -36.94 43.53 -61.83
C GLY A 369 -36.35 43.26 -60.44
N ARG A 370 -36.78 42.21 -59.72
CA ARG A 370 -36.22 41.85 -58.41
C ARG A 370 -35.59 40.45 -58.46
N ASN A 371 -34.27 40.37 -58.66
CA ASN A 371 -33.56 39.09 -58.58
C ASN A 371 -33.29 38.73 -57.11
N PRO A 372 -33.67 37.54 -56.64
CA PRO A 372 -33.28 37.06 -55.32
C PRO A 372 -31.75 36.92 -55.25
N GLY A 373 -31.16 37.25 -54.09
CA GLY A 373 -29.73 37.10 -53.85
C GLY A 373 -29.31 35.63 -53.65
N PRO A 374 -28.01 35.32 -53.80
CA PRO A 374 -27.50 33.97 -53.58
C PRO A 374 -27.76 33.47 -52.16
N PRO A 375 -27.87 32.15 -51.94
CA PRO A 375 -28.10 31.57 -50.62
C PRO A 375 -26.97 31.95 -49.65
N VAL A 376 -27.35 32.34 -48.42
CA VAL A 376 -26.37 32.68 -47.36
C VAL A 376 -25.56 31.44 -47.00
N PRO A 377 -24.21 31.53 -46.94
CA PRO A 377 -23.31 30.47 -46.50
C PRO A 377 -23.71 29.85 -45.15
N LEU A 378 -23.31 28.60 -44.92
CA LEU A 378 -23.45 27.95 -43.63
C LEU A 378 -22.54 28.63 -42.60
N ALA A 379 -23.04 28.84 -41.38
CA ALA A 379 -22.26 29.44 -40.31
C ALA A 379 -21.54 28.33 -39.52
N VAL A 380 -20.21 28.31 -39.62
CA VAL A 380 -19.34 27.34 -38.96
C VAL A 380 -18.66 27.98 -37.76
N PRO A 381 -18.66 27.35 -36.56
CA PRO A 381 -17.95 27.88 -35.39
C PRO A 381 -16.44 28.01 -35.61
N ASP A 382 -15.81 29.04 -35.02
CA ASP A 382 -14.40 29.41 -35.26
C ASP A 382 -13.36 28.30 -34.96
N ARG A 383 -13.65 27.35 -34.07
CA ARG A 383 -12.72 26.27 -33.66
C ARG A 383 -13.01 24.92 -34.33
N SER A 384 -13.64 24.92 -35.48
CA SER A 384 -14.02 23.69 -36.19
C SER A 384 -12.82 22.98 -36.82
N ALA A 385 -12.86 21.65 -36.83
CA ALA A 385 -11.85 20.84 -37.51
C ALA A 385 -11.85 21.09 -39.03
N ALA A 386 -10.70 20.86 -39.68
CA ALA A 386 -10.52 21.12 -41.11
C ALA A 386 -11.54 20.38 -41.98
N GLU A 387 -11.81 19.13 -41.65
CA GLU A 387 -12.79 18.30 -42.37
C GLU A 387 -14.21 18.85 -42.26
N VAL A 388 -14.55 19.49 -41.14
CA VAL A 388 -15.85 20.15 -40.94
C VAL A 388 -15.97 21.39 -41.81
N LEU A 389 -14.90 22.17 -41.91
CA LEU A 389 -14.83 23.35 -42.78
C LEU A 389 -14.96 22.95 -44.25
N ASP A 390 -14.23 21.91 -44.68
CA ASP A 390 -14.31 21.38 -46.05
C ASP A 390 -15.73 20.93 -46.43
N ILE A 391 -16.44 20.29 -45.50
CA ILE A 391 -17.83 19.86 -45.70
C ILE A 391 -18.76 21.08 -45.83
N ALA A 392 -18.60 22.10 -45.00
CA ALA A 392 -19.42 23.32 -45.07
C ALA A 392 -19.20 24.03 -46.42
N ASP A 393 -17.95 24.18 -46.84
CA ASP A 393 -17.57 24.78 -48.12
C ASP A 393 -18.11 24.00 -49.31
N ALA A 394 -18.02 22.67 -49.29
CA ALA A 394 -18.59 21.82 -50.33
C ALA A 394 -20.11 21.99 -50.42
N PHE A 395 -20.80 22.05 -49.28
CA PHE A 395 -22.25 22.23 -49.24
C PHE A 395 -22.67 23.61 -49.75
N ASP A 396 -21.92 24.66 -49.42
CA ASP A 396 -22.17 26.01 -49.93
C ASP A 396 -21.94 26.14 -51.43
N ARG A 397 -20.93 25.43 -51.98
CA ARG A 397 -20.73 25.32 -53.44
C ARG A 397 -21.92 24.65 -54.12
N VAL A 398 -22.47 23.58 -53.54
CA VAL A 398 -23.66 22.89 -54.08
C VAL A 398 -24.90 23.79 -54.01
N GLN A 399 -25.12 24.49 -52.89
CA GLN A 399 -26.24 25.44 -52.77
C GLN A 399 -26.19 26.53 -53.84
N ARG A 400 -25.01 27.10 -54.08
CA ARG A 400 -24.80 28.12 -55.14
C ARG A 400 -25.07 27.55 -56.52
N ALA A 401 -24.50 26.41 -56.87
CA ALA A 401 -24.72 25.78 -58.18
C ALA A 401 -26.20 25.44 -58.44
N LEU A 402 -26.93 24.95 -57.44
CA LEU A 402 -28.37 24.68 -57.54
C LEU A 402 -29.20 25.96 -57.69
N PHE A 403 -28.83 27.01 -56.96
CA PHE A 403 -29.48 28.30 -57.08
C PHE A 403 -29.27 28.88 -58.48
N ASP A 404 -28.02 28.91 -58.95
CA ASP A 404 -27.64 29.41 -60.28
C ASP A 404 -28.44 28.69 -61.38
N LEU A 405 -28.46 27.36 -61.34
CA LEU A 405 -29.26 26.53 -62.26
C LEU A 405 -30.76 26.85 -62.21
N ALA A 406 -31.34 27.06 -61.02
CA ALA A 406 -32.75 27.43 -60.88
C ALA A 406 -33.04 28.82 -61.47
N THR A 407 -32.13 29.78 -61.28
CA THR A 407 -32.22 31.11 -61.92
C THR A 407 -32.07 31.04 -63.44
N GLU A 408 -31.14 30.26 -63.97
CA GLU A 408 -30.99 30.05 -65.42
C GLU A 408 -32.24 29.42 -66.03
N GLN A 409 -32.78 28.37 -65.41
CA GLN A 409 -34.01 27.72 -65.87
C GLN A 409 -35.22 28.67 -65.83
N ALA A 410 -35.34 29.50 -64.79
CA ALA A 410 -36.40 30.50 -64.70
C ALA A 410 -36.24 31.62 -65.74
N ALA A 411 -34.99 32.03 -66.03
CA ALA A 411 -34.71 32.99 -67.09
C ALA A 411 -35.08 32.45 -68.48
N ARG A 412 -34.72 31.19 -68.78
CA ARG A 412 -35.10 30.51 -70.04
C ARG A 412 -36.61 30.42 -70.22
N ARG A 413 -37.35 29.99 -69.18
CA ARG A 413 -38.82 29.95 -69.23
C ARG A 413 -39.48 31.32 -69.40
N ARG A 414 -38.87 32.39 -68.88
CA ARG A 414 -39.36 33.77 -69.11
C ARG A 414 -39.12 34.19 -70.55
N ALA A 415 -37.94 33.90 -71.11
CA ALA A 415 -37.62 34.17 -72.51
C ALA A 415 -38.58 33.46 -73.48
N GLU A 416 -38.92 32.19 -73.21
CA GLU A 416 -39.90 31.41 -73.97
C GLU A 416 -41.33 31.95 -73.85
N ARG A 417 -41.72 32.52 -72.69
CA ARG A 417 -43.04 33.15 -72.52
C ARG A 417 -43.13 34.51 -73.19
N SER A 418 -42.05 35.30 -73.19
CA SER A 418 -42.01 36.57 -73.92
C SER A 418 -42.01 36.38 -75.44
N SER A 419 -41.52 35.25 -75.95
CA SER A 419 -41.60 34.93 -77.39
C SER A 419 -42.92 34.29 -77.82
N GLY A 420 -43.74 33.79 -76.89
CA GLY A 420 -45.02 33.11 -77.16
C GLY A 420 -46.29 33.95 -77.03
N GLY A 421 -46.19 35.26 -76.76
CA GLY A 421 -47.36 36.11 -76.45
C GLY A 421 -47.43 37.42 -77.23
N SER A 422 -47.84 37.36 -78.51
CA SER A 422 -48.78 38.30 -79.17
C SER A 422 -48.88 38.02 -80.67
N PRO A 423 -50.05 37.61 -81.17
CA PRO A 423 -50.49 38.00 -82.51
C PRO A 423 -51.87 38.66 -82.43
N ALA A 424 -51.91 39.97 -82.17
CA ALA A 424 -53.06 40.81 -82.50
C ALA A 424 -52.68 42.29 -82.51
N GLN A 425 -52.06 42.75 -83.60
CA GLN A 425 -52.23 44.11 -84.12
C GLN A 425 -51.75 44.18 -85.57
N LEU A 426 -52.65 43.82 -86.47
CA LEU A 426 -52.62 44.16 -87.89
C LEU A 426 -54.02 44.71 -88.20
N LEU A 427 -54.13 46.04 -88.35
CA LEU A 427 -54.94 46.69 -89.40
C LEU A 427 -54.99 48.21 -89.20
N GLN A 428 -54.53 48.90 -90.25
CA GLN A 428 -54.92 50.25 -90.71
C GLN A 428 -54.57 51.44 -89.79
N VAL A 429 -54.00 52.53 -90.28
CA VAL A 429 -54.36 53.31 -91.48
C VAL A 429 -53.09 53.98 -92.02
N GLY A 430 -52.93 53.97 -93.35
CA GLY A 430 -52.01 54.89 -94.02
C GLY A 430 -52.73 56.19 -94.33
N ASP A 431 -52.03 57.32 -94.27
CA ASP A 431 -52.21 58.34 -95.31
C ASP A 431 -50.98 59.24 -95.44
N ARG A 432 -50.86 59.77 -96.66
CA ARG A 432 -49.74 60.51 -97.24
C ARG A 432 -49.47 61.85 -96.56
N LEU A 433 -48.21 62.10 -96.16
CA LEU A 433 -47.28 63.16 -96.61
C LEU A 433 -46.09 63.25 -95.65
#